data_AF-A0A7V1LQ96-F1
#
_entry.id   AF-A0A7V1LQ96-F1
#
_cell.length_a   1.000
_cell.length_b   1.000
_cell.length_c   1.000
_cell.angle_alpha   90.00
_cell.angle_beta   90.00
_cell.angle_gamma   90.00
#
_symmetry.space_group_name_H-M   'P 1'
#
loop_
_entity.id
_entity.type
_entity.pdbx_description
1 polymer ?
#
loop_
_entity_poly.entity_id
_entity_poly.type
_entity_poly.pdbx_seq_one_letter_code
_entity_poly.pdbx_strand_id
1 'polypeptide(L)' 'MEVLENRPKFQRKEAGHRTGEDVFAAFGRTNIGRFLSIFFVYTRGKRAIIVSVREMTQKERRKYAR' A
#
# COMPACT_ATOMS: atom_id res chain seq x y z
N MET A 1 1.20 -9.69 7.31
CA MET A 1 0.11 -9.11 6.49
C MET A 1 0.35 -9.56 5.07
N GLU A 2 -0.36 -10.58 4.60
CA GLU A 2 0.01 -11.37 3.41
C GLU A 2 0.33 -10.53 2.16
N VAL A 3 -0.38 -9.42 1.94
CA VAL A 3 -0.17 -8.53 0.79
C VAL A 3 1.17 -7.79 0.83
N LEU A 4 1.69 -7.46 2.02
CA LEU A 4 3.01 -6.83 2.15
C LEU A 4 4.16 -7.83 1.96
N GLU A 5 3.89 -9.12 2.18
CA GLU A 5 4.86 -10.22 2.03
C GLU A 5 4.90 -10.75 0.59
N ASN A 6 3.78 -10.64 -0.14
CA ASN A 6 3.62 -11.21 -1.48
C ASN A 6 4.04 -10.24 -2.61
N ARG A 7 5.31 -9.78 -2.58
CA ARG A 7 5.92 -8.83 -3.55
C ARG A 7 4.98 -7.66 -3.94
N PRO A 8 4.52 -6.85 -2.98
CA PRO A 8 3.65 -5.72 -3.26
C PRO A 8 4.31 -4.70 -4.19
N LYS A 9 3.51 -4.12 -5.09
CA LYS A 9 3.94 -2.92 -5.83
C LYS A 9 3.77 -1.71 -4.94
N PHE A 10 4.87 -1.11 -4.52
CA PHE A 10 4.87 0.17 -3.80
C PHE A 10 4.73 1.33 -4.76
N GLN A 11 3.76 2.22 -4.50
CA GLN A 11 3.70 3.53 -5.15
C GLN A 11 3.62 4.62 -4.09
N ARG A 12 4.49 5.62 -4.22
CA ARG A 12 4.32 6.90 -3.52
C ARG A 12 3.07 7.57 -4.07
N LYS A 13 2.11 7.89 -3.19
CA LYS A 13 0.85 8.53 -3.58
C LYS A 13 0.88 10.03 -3.36
N GLU A 14 1.46 10.47 -2.24
CA GLU A 14 1.56 11.88 -1.88
C GLU A 14 2.92 12.14 -1.21
N ALA A 15 3.52 13.29 -1.53
CA ALA A 15 4.62 13.81 -0.72
C ALA A 15 4.01 14.33 0.59
N GLY A 16 4.51 13.85 1.71
CA GLY A 16 4.03 14.30 3.01
C GLY A 16 4.31 15.78 3.21
N HIS A 17 3.51 16.46 4.04
CA HIS A 17 3.78 17.85 4.45
C HIS A 17 5.12 18.00 5.21
N ARG A 18 5.71 16.90 5.68
CA ARG A 18 7.01 16.83 6.34
C ARG A 18 7.92 15.81 5.67
N THR A 19 9.20 16.16 5.53
CA THR A 19 10.23 15.30 4.95
C THR A 19 10.37 13.99 5.73
N GLY A 20 9.92 12.88 5.15
CA GLY A 20 9.93 11.56 5.79
C GLY A 20 8.59 11.11 6.38
N GLU A 21 7.50 11.80 6.05
CA GLU A 21 6.11 11.38 6.29
C GLU A 21 5.36 11.12 4.95
N ASP A 22 6.10 10.68 3.92
CA ASP A 22 5.50 10.36 2.63
C ASP A 22 4.50 9.20 2.77
N VAL A 23 3.36 9.36 2.12
CA VAL A 23 2.32 8.32 2.09
C VAL A 23 2.61 7.38 0.93
N PHE A 24 2.83 6.12 1.28
CA PHE A 24 3.00 5.03 0.34
C PHE A 24 1.73 4.19 0.31
N ALA A 25 1.47 3.62 -0.87
CA ALA A 25 0.46 2.60 -1.06
C ALA A 25 1.10 1.31 -1.54
N ALA A 26 0.77 0.20 -0.89
CA ALA A 26 1.04 -1.15 -1.35
C ALA A 26 -0.24 -1.77 -1.92
N PHE A 27 -0.10 -2.43 -3.07
CA PHE A 27 -1.19 -3.10 -3.76
C PHE A 27 -0.85 -4.57 -3.92
N GLY A 28 -1.78 -5.46 -3.58
CA GLY A 28 -1.64 -6.87 -3.87
C GLY A 28 -2.86 -7.70 -3.51
N ARG A 29 -2.70 -9.01 -3.65
CA ARG A 29 -3.74 -10.02 -3.46
C ARG A 29 -3.43 -10.86 -2.22
N THR A 30 -4.42 -11.08 -1.36
CA THR A 30 -4.31 -12.04 -0.25
C THR A 30 -4.32 -13.48 -0.78
N ASN A 31 -3.94 -14.45 0.06
CA ASN A 31 -3.92 -15.87 -0.33
C ASN A 31 -5.32 -16.39 -0.69
N ILE A 32 -6.36 -15.85 -0.05
CA ILE A 32 -7.77 -16.14 -0.36
C ILE A 32 -8.33 -15.32 -1.54
N GLY A 33 -7.49 -14.51 -2.18
CA GLY A 33 -7.80 -13.86 -3.43
C GLY A 33 -8.37 -12.44 -3.36
N ARG A 34 -8.41 -11.80 -2.18
CA ARG A 34 -8.90 -10.42 -2.02
C ARG A 34 -7.84 -9.42 -2.47
N PHE A 35 -8.24 -8.43 -3.26
CA PHE A 35 -7.36 -7.35 -3.69
C PHE A 35 -7.43 -6.17 -2.72
N LEU A 36 -6.31 -5.84 -2.08
CA LEU A 36 -6.25 -4.80 -1.05
C LEU A 36 -5.30 -3.66 -1.45
N SER A 37 -5.73 -2.44 -1.14
CA SER A 37 -4.91 -1.23 -1.12
C SER A 37 -4.54 -0.93 0.32
N ILE A 38 -3.24 -0.86 0.61
CA ILE A 38 -2.71 -0.62 1.95
C ILE A 38 -1.98 0.71 1.93
N PHE A 39 -2.47 1.68 2.68
CA PHE A 39 -1.85 2.99 2.82
C PHE A 39 -1.02 3.01 4.09
N PHE A 40 0.24 3.40 3.98
CA PHE A 40 1.14 3.47 5.10
C PHE A 40 2.10 4.66 4.98
N VAL A 41 2.50 5.18 6.14
CA VAL A 41 3.54 6.20 6.23
C VAL A 41 4.86 5.52 6.49
N TYR A 42 5.89 5.88 5.73
CA TYR A 42 7.23 5.37 5.93
C TYR A 42 8.07 6.36 6.72
N THR A 43 8.23 6.08 8.02
CA THR A 43 8.98 6.96 8.93
C THR A 43 10.49 6.72 8.84
N ARG A 44 11.30 7.71 9.24
CA ARG A 44 12.77 7.65 9.24
C ARG A 44 13.38 6.44 9.96
N GLY A 45 12.65 5.82 10.89
CA GLY A 45 13.06 4.59 11.58
C GLY A 45 12.87 3.30 10.78
N LYS A 46 12.65 3.37 9.46
CA LYS A 46 12.26 2.24 8.60
C LYS A 46 10.99 1.52 9.06
N ARG A 47 10.13 2.22 9.81
CA ARG A 47 8.85 1.69 10.28
C ARG A 47 7.75 2.13 9.33
N ALA A 48 7.01 1.16 8.81
CA ALA A 48 5.78 1.38 8.08
C ALA A 48 4.61 1.41 9.06
N ILE A 49 3.96 2.56 9.20
CA ILE A 49 2.75 2.70 10.01
C ILE A 49 1.56 2.59 9.08
N ILE A 50 0.78 1.53 9.22
CA ILE A 50 -0.44 1.33 8.42
C ILE A 50 -1.47 2.36 8.86
N VAL A 51 -1.88 3.21 7.93
CA VAL A 51 -2.90 4.24 8.16
C VAL A 51 -4.27 3.68 7.80
N SER A 52 -4.37 2.92 6.70
CA SER A 52 -5.63 2.39 6.23
C SER A 52 -5.43 1.15 5.36
N VAL A 53 -6.39 0.24 5.44
CA VAL A 53 -6.52 -0.91 4.55
C VAL A 53 -7.92 -0.90 3.99
N ARG A 54 -8.04 -0.98 2.67
CA ARG A 54 -9.34 -1.10 2.00
C ARG A 54 -9.27 -2.05 0.83
N GLU A 55 -10.43 -2.56 0.41
CA GLU A 55 -10.49 -3.28 -0.86
C GLU A 55 -10.19 -2.35 -2.03
N MET A 56 -9.48 -2.89 -3.03
CA MET A 56 -9.23 -2.17 -4.27
C MET A 56 -10.55 -1.93 -5.01
N THR A 57 -10.74 -0.69 -5.45
CA THR A 57 -11.76 -0.31 -6.43
C THR A 57 -11.52 -1.03 -7.76
N GLN A 58 -12.53 -1.14 -8.63
CA GLN A 58 -12.35 -1.74 -9.97
C GLN A 58 -11.21 -1.08 -10.77
N LYS A 59 -11.06 0.24 -10.67
CA LYS A 59 -9.99 1.00 -11.33
C LYS A 59 -8.61 0.62 -10.80
N GLU A 60 -8.46 0.50 -9.49
CA GLU A 60 -7.21 0.05 -8.85
C GLU A 60 -6.90 -1.40 -9.23
N ARG A 61 -7.89 -2.30 -9.22
CA ARG A 61 -7.71 -3.69 -9.67
C ARG A 61 -7.18 -3.75 -11.10
N ARG A 62 -7.80 -3.04 -12.04
CA ARG A 62 -7.32 -3.02 -13.45
C ARG A 62 -5.89 -2.50 -13.59
N LYS A 63 -5.47 -1.57 -12.73
CA LYS A 63 -4.14 -0.95 -12.77
C LYS A 63 -3.06 -1.79 -12.07
N TYR A 64 -3.41 -2.44 -10.95
CA TYR A 64 -2.43 -3.02 -10.03
C TYR A 64 -2.54 -4.53 -9.84
N ALA A 65 -3.64 -5.17 -10.23
CA ALA A 65 -3.82 -6.63 -10.13
C ALA A 65 -3.02 -7.43 -11.19
N ARG A 66 -1.92 -6.88 -11.70
CA ARG A 66 -1.00 -7.55 -12.62
C ARG A 66 0.07 -8.32 -11.87
#